data_AF-A0A847DAJ5-F1
#
_entry.id   AF-A0A847DAJ5-F1
#
_cell.length_a   1.000
_cell.length_b   1.000
_cell.length_c   1.000
_cell.angle_alpha   90.00
_cell.angle_beta   90.00
_cell.angle_gamma   90.00
#
_symmetry.space_group_name_H-M   'P 1'
#
loop_
_entity.id
_entity.type
_entity.pdbx_description
1 polymer ?
#
loop_
_entity_poly.entity_id
_entity_poly.type
_entity_poly.pdbx_seq_one_letter_code
_entity_poly.pdbx_strand_id
1 'polypeptide(L)'
;MAIAYTEASQSFMVDSRFKTTAFICFFTAILGIPMFIFGMLTALKLSAIWMIFIRIPLTIVYSVFAIYILLQLERLLVKRYHLDNIRIMIKSIIIMLIILLAMEIFSTILPIFTRDQGALMLLGIVPYIPLCLLGGIIYFIYGVRLLELKDQTSGLYRIYAIMQIIGGVCFFTIILWFIGILFFNVALIVLGMIFLKESETEPEVEFV
;
A
#
# COMPACT_ATOMS: atom_id res chain seq x y z
N MET A 1 38.70 0.25 -11.98
CA MET A 1 38.69 -0.08 -10.54
C MET A 1 37.76 0.81 -9.72
N ALA A 2 37.76 2.15 -9.87
CA ALA A 2 36.83 3.04 -9.14
C ALA A 2 35.34 2.87 -9.52
N ILE A 3 35.03 2.58 -10.79
CA ILE A 3 33.63 2.40 -11.26
C ILE A 3 33.00 1.14 -10.61
N ALA A 4 33.74 0.03 -10.57
CA ALA A 4 33.29 -1.23 -9.96
C ALA A 4 33.02 -1.11 -8.43
N TYR A 5 33.80 -0.30 -7.70
CA TYR A 5 33.52 -0.03 -6.29
C TYR A 5 32.27 0.82 -6.08
N THR A 6 31.98 1.74 -7.01
CA THR A 6 30.77 2.58 -6.93
C THR A 6 29.52 1.72 -7.17
N GLU A 7 29.57 0.82 -8.15
CA GLU A 7 28.49 -0.12 -8.47
C GLU A 7 28.30 -1.17 -7.37
N ALA A 8 29.37 -1.73 -6.80
CA ALA A 8 29.29 -2.64 -5.67
C ALA A 8 28.75 -1.96 -4.39
N SER A 9 29.09 -0.69 -4.14
CA SER A 9 28.50 0.05 -3.02
C SER A 9 27.02 0.39 -3.25
N GLN A 10 26.63 0.62 -4.50
CA GLN A 10 25.24 0.89 -4.88
C GLN A 10 24.39 -0.39 -4.85
N SER A 11 24.91 -1.55 -5.26
CA SER A 11 24.20 -2.84 -5.15
C SER A 11 24.02 -3.22 -3.68
N PHE A 12 25.07 -3.12 -2.86
CA PHE A 12 25.01 -3.44 -1.43
C PHE A 12 24.05 -2.52 -0.65
N MET A 13 23.98 -1.22 -1.00
CA MET A 13 22.99 -0.30 -0.43
C MET A 13 21.57 -0.56 -0.91
N VAL A 14 21.38 -1.13 -2.11
CA VAL A 14 20.07 -1.49 -2.65
C VAL A 14 19.55 -2.77 -1.98
N ASP A 15 20.40 -3.77 -1.72
CA ASP A 15 20.02 -5.03 -1.08
C ASP A 15 19.64 -4.86 0.40
N SER A 16 20.40 -4.06 1.16
CA SER A 16 20.04 -3.73 2.55
C SER A 16 18.70 -3.00 2.66
N ARG A 17 18.37 -2.16 1.66
CA ARG A 17 17.09 -1.44 1.59
C ARG A 17 15.93 -2.37 1.27
N PHE A 18 16.11 -3.38 0.41
CA PHE A 18 15.05 -4.34 0.11
C PHE A 18 14.73 -5.25 1.31
N LYS A 19 15.76 -5.71 2.03
CA LYS A 19 15.56 -6.45 3.28
C LYS A 19 14.79 -5.61 4.31
N THR A 20 15.17 -4.35 4.49
CA THR A 20 14.45 -3.40 5.37
C THR A 20 13.00 -3.18 4.90
N THR A 21 12.80 -3.01 3.59
CA THR A 21 11.46 -2.82 3.00
C THR A 21 10.56 -4.04 3.22
N ALA A 22 11.12 -5.24 3.15
CA ALA A 22 10.38 -6.46 3.47
C ALA A 22 9.91 -6.51 4.92
N PHE A 23 10.78 -6.18 5.88
CA PHE A 23 10.37 -6.08 7.29
C PHE A 23 9.29 -5.01 7.50
N ILE A 24 9.40 -3.87 6.82
CA ILE A 24 8.37 -2.83 6.86
C ILE A 24 7.05 -3.36 6.27
N CYS A 25 7.06 -4.18 5.23
CA CYS A 25 5.85 -4.83 4.69
C CYS A 25 5.16 -5.71 5.74
N PHE A 26 5.91 -6.59 6.40
CA PHE A 26 5.35 -7.47 7.45
C PHE A 26 4.84 -6.67 8.63
N PHE A 27 5.59 -5.66 9.08
CA PHE A 27 5.16 -4.80 10.17
C PHE A 27 3.90 -4.01 9.82
N THR A 28 3.82 -3.49 8.59
CA THR A 28 2.62 -2.78 8.09
C THR A 28 1.42 -3.72 8.04
N ALA A 29 1.59 -4.98 7.60
CA ALA A 29 0.52 -5.97 7.60
C ALA A 29 0.01 -6.27 9.03
N ILE A 30 0.91 -6.35 10.02
CA ILE A 30 0.54 -6.52 11.42
C ILE A 30 -0.21 -5.30 11.95
N LEU A 31 0.24 -4.08 11.62
CA LEU A 31 -0.44 -2.84 12.00
C LEU A 31 -1.81 -2.66 11.34
N GLY A 32 -2.05 -3.30 10.19
CA GLY A 32 -3.33 -3.25 9.50
C GLY A 32 -4.49 -3.85 10.30
N ILE A 33 -4.21 -4.86 11.15
CA ILE A 33 -5.22 -5.52 11.98
C ILE A 33 -5.78 -4.61 13.07
N PRO A 34 -4.98 -3.99 13.97
CA PRO A 34 -5.51 -3.06 14.97
C PRO A 34 -6.13 -1.83 14.30
N MET A 35 -5.57 -1.34 13.20
CA MET A 35 -6.18 -0.26 12.40
C MET A 35 -7.61 -0.61 11.98
N PHE A 36 -7.82 -1.81 11.45
CA PHE A 36 -9.13 -2.30 11.04
C PHE A 36 -10.11 -2.41 12.23
N ILE A 37 -9.65 -2.97 13.36
CA ILE A 37 -10.47 -3.11 14.57
C ILE A 37 -10.89 -1.74 15.10
N PHE A 38 -9.95 -0.80 15.24
CA PHE A 38 -10.26 0.56 15.70
C PHE A 38 -11.18 1.31 14.73
N GLY A 39 -10.99 1.14 13.42
CA GLY A 39 -11.89 1.68 12.41
C GLY A 39 -13.33 1.17 12.59
N MET A 40 -13.50 -0.13 12.77
CA MET A 40 -14.81 -0.75 12.99
C MET A 40 -15.45 -0.31 14.31
N LEU A 41 -14.71 -0.29 15.41
CA LEU A 41 -15.21 0.16 16.72
C LEU A 41 -15.68 1.63 16.68
N THR A 42 -14.95 2.47 15.95
CA THR A 42 -15.34 3.87 15.75
C THR A 42 -16.59 3.99 14.88
N ALA A 43 -16.68 3.21 13.80
CA ALA A 43 -17.85 3.21 12.91
C ALA A 43 -19.13 2.76 13.64
N LEU A 44 -19.02 1.81 14.57
CA LEU A 44 -20.12 1.36 15.43
C LEU A 44 -20.47 2.32 16.57
N LYS A 45 -19.82 3.49 16.65
CA LYS A 45 -19.98 4.49 17.74
C LYS A 45 -19.74 3.93 19.14
N LEU A 46 -19.00 2.83 19.26
CA LEU A 46 -18.64 2.20 20.53
C LEU A 46 -17.39 2.84 21.17
N SER A 47 -16.82 3.86 20.53
CA SER A 47 -15.51 4.40 20.87
C SER A 47 -15.54 5.58 21.83
N ALA A 48 -14.81 5.46 22.94
CA ALA A 48 -14.44 6.58 23.79
C ALA A 48 -13.49 7.56 23.08
N ILE A 49 -13.51 8.83 23.50
CA ILE A 49 -12.72 9.92 22.90
C ILE A 49 -11.20 9.62 22.87
N TRP A 50 -10.71 8.82 23.81
CA TRP A 50 -9.31 8.36 23.88
C TRP A 50 -8.87 7.53 22.66
N MET A 51 -9.79 6.85 21.97
CA MET A 51 -9.47 6.07 20.77
C MET A 51 -9.06 6.96 19.59
N ILE A 52 -9.52 8.22 19.53
CA ILE A 52 -9.11 9.19 18.50
C ILE A 52 -7.60 9.45 18.57
N PHE A 53 -7.07 9.63 19.79
CA PHE A 53 -5.65 9.88 20.03
C PHE A 53 -4.75 8.71 19.67
N ILE A 54 -5.27 7.48 19.66
CA ILE A 54 -4.53 6.29 19.24
C ILE A 54 -4.67 6.08 17.73
N ARG A 55 -5.87 6.27 17.19
CA ARG A 55 -6.18 6.02 15.78
C ARG A 55 -5.42 6.95 14.85
N ILE A 56 -5.39 8.26 15.10
CA ILE A 56 -4.75 9.22 14.19
C ILE A 56 -3.25 8.93 14.00
N PRO A 57 -2.43 8.79 15.07
CA PRO A 57 -1.02 8.44 14.91
C PRO A 57 -0.82 7.09 14.22
N LEU A 58 -1.66 6.10 14.54
CA LEU A 58 -1.59 4.77 13.94
C LEU A 58 -1.86 4.82 12.42
N THR A 59 -2.88 5.57 12.00
CA THR A 59 -3.18 5.80 10.58
C THR A 59 -2.01 6.48 9.87
N ILE A 60 -1.43 7.53 10.48
CA ILE A 60 -0.30 8.26 9.88
C ILE A 60 0.90 7.32 9.70
N VAL A 61 1.27 6.55 10.73
CA VAL A 61 2.39 5.61 10.67
C VAL A 61 2.15 4.55 9.59
N TYR A 62 0.94 3.97 9.56
CA TYR A 62 0.55 2.99 8.56
C TYR A 62 0.66 3.54 7.13
N SER A 63 0.11 4.73 6.88
CA SER A 63 0.15 5.37 5.55
C SER A 63 1.58 5.75 5.13
N VAL A 64 2.42 6.24 6.05
CA VAL A 64 3.82 6.56 5.75
C VAL A 64 4.58 5.30 5.31
N PHE A 65 4.37 4.17 6.01
CA PHE A 65 4.99 2.90 5.61
C PHE A 65 4.43 2.39 4.29
N ALA A 66 3.12 2.46 4.05
CA ALA A 66 2.53 2.07 2.78
C ALA A 66 3.10 2.89 1.60
N ILE A 67 3.25 4.20 1.76
CA ILE A 67 3.87 5.09 0.76
C ILE A 67 5.33 4.68 0.52
N TYR A 68 6.10 4.45 1.59
CA TYR A 68 7.49 4.01 1.47
C TYR A 68 7.62 2.70 0.69
N ILE A 69 6.80 1.70 1.01
CA ILE A 69 6.74 0.40 0.33
C ILE A 69 6.45 0.60 -1.16
N LEU A 70 5.45 1.41 -1.51
CA LEU A 70 5.08 1.69 -2.90
C LEU A 70 6.18 2.39 -3.69
N LEU A 71 6.90 3.35 -3.07
CA LEU A 71 8.04 4.00 -3.71
C LEU A 71 9.20 3.03 -3.96
N GLN A 72 9.42 2.08 -3.05
CA GLN A 72 10.44 1.04 -3.26
C GLN A 72 10.01 0.04 -4.33
N LEU A 73 8.71 -0.27 -4.41
CA LEU A 73 8.16 -1.09 -5.48
C LEU A 73 8.27 -0.41 -6.84
N GLU A 74 8.00 0.90 -6.93
CA GLU A 74 8.25 1.70 -8.15
C GLU A 74 9.69 1.57 -8.59
N ARG A 75 10.64 1.78 -7.67
CA ARG A 75 12.07 1.67 -7.98
C ARG A 75 12.44 0.28 -8.47
N LEU A 76 11.91 -0.77 -7.87
CA LEU A 76 12.17 -2.14 -8.26
C LEU A 76 11.61 -2.43 -9.67
N LEU A 77 10.35 -2.07 -9.94
CA LEU A 77 9.70 -2.32 -11.22
C LEU A 77 10.27 -1.47 -12.36
N VAL A 78 10.66 -0.23 -12.09
CA VAL A 78 11.27 0.65 -13.09
C VAL A 78 12.72 0.24 -13.38
N LYS A 79 13.53 -0.03 -12.34
CA LYS A 79 14.96 -0.32 -12.53
C LYS A 79 15.23 -1.71 -13.08
N ARG A 80 14.53 -2.74 -12.60
CA ARG A 80 14.79 -4.14 -13.00
C ARG A 80 13.91 -4.61 -14.16
N TYR A 81 12.72 -4.04 -14.34
CA TYR A 81 11.74 -4.52 -15.33
C TYR A 81 11.39 -3.47 -16.40
N HIS A 82 12.05 -2.30 -16.43
CA HIS A 82 11.89 -1.25 -17.45
C HIS A 82 10.45 -0.79 -17.74
N LEU A 83 9.58 -0.86 -16.74
CA LEU A 83 8.15 -0.54 -16.89
C LEU A 83 7.85 0.92 -16.54
N ASP A 84 8.14 1.82 -17.47
CA ASP A 84 7.87 3.25 -17.28
C ASP A 84 6.36 3.56 -17.15
N ASN A 85 5.48 2.76 -17.77
CA ASN A 85 4.03 2.94 -17.68
C ASN A 85 3.48 2.63 -16.27
N ILE A 86 4.11 1.71 -15.51
CA ILE A 86 3.68 1.36 -14.16
C ILE A 86 3.98 2.51 -13.17
N ARG A 87 5.01 3.30 -13.46
CA ARG A 87 5.39 4.46 -12.65
C ARG A 87 4.22 5.42 -12.40
N ILE A 88 3.47 5.74 -13.46
CA ILE A 88 2.32 6.65 -13.37
C ILE A 88 1.25 6.04 -12.47
N MET A 89 0.98 4.74 -12.61
CA MET A 89 0.00 4.03 -11.79
C MET A 89 0.37 4.03 -10.31
N ILE A 90 1.62 3.73 -9.96
CA ILE A 90 2.07 3.73 -8.56
C ILE A 90 1.96 5.14 -7.97
N LYS A 91 2.33 6.17 -8.73
CA LYS A 91 2.15 7.57 -8.30
C LYS A 91 0.68 7.92 -8.09
N SER A 92 -0.22 7.47 -8.95
CA SER A 92 -1.67 7.65 -8.77
C SER A 92 -2.17 6.97 -7.49
N ILE A 93 -1.69 5.75 -7.18
CA ILE A 93 -2.01 5.04 -5.93
C ILE A 93 -1.51 5.84 -4.72
N ILE A 94 -0.28 6.38 -4.76
CA ILE A 94 0.28 7.20 -3.68
C ILE A 94 -0.55 8.47 -3.46
N ILE A 95 -0.90 9.19 -4.53
CA ILE A 95 -1.75 10.39 -4.44
C ILE A 95 -3.09 10.04 -3.80
N MET A 96 -3.71 8.94 -4.22
CA MET A 96 -4.96 8.48 -3.65
C MET A 96 -4.84 8.14 -2.16
N LEU A 97 -3.76 7.47 -1.74
CA LEU A 97 -3.50 7.19 -0.33
C LEU A 97 -3.35 8.46 0.51
N ILE A 98 -2.72 9.50 -0.04
CA ILE A 98 -2.59 10.80 0.64
C ILE A 98 -3.96 11.47 0.80
N ILE A 99 -4.80 11.44 -0.24
CA ILE A 99 -6.17 11.98 -0.19
C ILE A 99 -7.01 11.22 0.84
N LEU A 100 -6.94 9.88 0.83
CA LEU A 100 -7.63 9.02 1.80
C LEU A 100 -7.17 9.31 3.23
N LEU A 101 -5.87 9.45 3.47
CA LEU A 101 -5.32 9.81 4.77
C LEU A 101 -5.86 11.17 5.25
N ALA A 102 -5.86 12.18 4.39
CA ALA A 102 -6.38 13.51 4.73
C ALA A 102 -7.87 13.45 5.07
N MET A 103 -8.67 12.72 4.30
CA MET A 103 -10.10 12.52 4.57
C MET A 103 -10.35 11.74 5.87
N GLU A 104 -9.57 10.69 6.14
CA GLU A 104 -9.67 9.89 7.36
C GLU A 104 -9.38 10.74 8.59
N ILE A 105 -8.31 11.54 8.58
CA ILE A 105 -7.97 12.47 9.67
C ILE A 105 -9.06 13.52 9.83
N PHE A 106 -9.49 14.13 8.73
CA PHE A 106 -10.52 15.17 8.76
C PHE A 106 -11.84 14.65 9.31
N SER A 107 -12.32 13.50 8.83
CA SER A 107 -13.56 12.86 9.30
C SER A 107 -13.47 12.38 10.74
N THR A 108 -12.28 12.01 11.23
CA THR A 108 -12.08 11.61 12.63
C THR A 108 -12.09 12.83 13.58
N ILE A 109 -11.62 13.99 13.12
CA ILE A 109 -11.54 15.22 13.92
C ILE A 109 -12.86 16.02 13.88
N LEU A 110 -13.61 15.98 12.77
CA LEU A 110 -14.85 16.75 12.58
C LEU A 110 -15.89 16.64 13.72
N PRO A 111 -16.13 15.45 14.32
CA PRO A 111 -17.09 15.29 15.43
C PRO A 111 -16.71 16.08 16.69
N ILE A 112 -15.44 16.46 16.86
CA ILE A 112 -14.97 17.26 17.99
C ILE A 112 -15.48 18.70 17.86
N PHE A 113 -15.50 19.22 16.64
CA PHE A 113 -15.85 20.62 16.34
C PHE A 113 -17.33 20.81 16.02
N THR A 114 -17.98 19.78 15.48
CA THR A 114 -19.37 19.86 15.02
C THR A 114 -20.18 18.70 15.59
N ARG A 115 -21.28 19.03 16.27
CA ARG A 115 -22.25 18.06 16.79
C ARG A 115 -23.35 17.73 15.77
N ASP A 116 -23.33 18.40 14.63
CA ASP A 116 -24.30 18.21 13.54
C ASP A 116 -23.98 16.94 12.74
N GLN A 117 -24.91 16.00 12.79
CA GLN A 117 -24.80 14.72 12.09
C GLN A 117 -24.91 14.87 10.56
N GLY A 118 -25.59 15.92 10.07
CA GLY A 118 -25.72 16.20 8.64
C GLY A 118 -24.39 16.58 8.00
N ALA A 119 -23.65 17.49 8.65
CA ALA A 119 -22.31 17.90 8.23
C ALA A 119 -21.32 16.71 8.24
N LEU A 120 -21.41 15.82 9.24
CA LEU A 120 -20.59 14.62 9.33
C LEU A 120 -20.82 13.63 8.17
N MET A 121 -22.08 13.43 7.77
CA MET A 121 -22.39 12.57 6.62
C MET A 121 -21.90 13.16 5.30
N LEU A 122 -22.18 14.45 5.06
CA LEU A 122 -21.84 15.14 3.82
C LEU A 122 -20.33 15.28 3.61
N LEU A 123 -19.57 15.52 4.67
CA LEU A 123 -18.12 15.74 4.57
C LEU A 123 -17.29 14.47 4.79
N GLY A 124 -17.83 13.46 5.48
CA GLY A 124 -17.14 12.21 5.74
C GLY A 124 -17.44 11.12 4.72
N ILE A 125 -18.71 10.72 4.59
CA ILE A 125 -19.10 9.48 3.87
C ILE A 125 -19.30 9.73 2.38
N VAL A 126 -19.96 10.82 2.02
CA VAL A 126 -20.26 11.16 0.62
C VAL A 126 -19.00 11.21 -0.28
N PRO A 127 -17.90 11.88 0.11
CA PRO A 127 -16.69 11.90 -0.72
C PRO A 127 -15.90 10.57 -0.68
N TYR A 128 -16.11 9.73 0.33
CA TYR A 128 -15.41 8.45 0.46
C TYR A 128 -15.84 7.45 -0.62
N ILE A 129 -17.13 7.42 -0.95
CA ILE A 129 -17.72 6.50 -1.93
C ILE A 129 -17.05 6.61 -3.33
N PRO A 130 -17.02 7.78 -4.00
CA PRO A 130 -16.40 7.89 -5.31
C PRO A 130 -14.89 7.63 -5.26
N LEU A 131 -14.23 7.97 -4.15
CA LEU A 131 -12.80 7.74 -3.98
C LEU A 131 -12.47 6.24 -3.87
N CYS A 132 -13.31 5.47 -3.17
CA CYS A 132 -13.20 4.01 -3.11
C CYS A 132 -13.42 3.36 -4.48
N LEU A 133 -14.42 3.82 -5.23
CA LEU A 133 -14.70 3.33 -6.57
C LEU A 133 -13.53 3.57 -7.52
N LEU A 134 -13.01 4.80 -7.55
CA LEU A 134 -11.83 5.16 -8.34
C LEU A 134 -10.61 4.34 -7.92
N GLY A 135 -10.42 4.15 -6.61
CA GLY A 135 -9.35 3.31 -6.09
C GLY A 135 -9.45 1.86 -6.51
N GLY A 136 -10.63 1.27 -6.45
CA GLY A 136 -10.89 -0.08 -6.93
C GLY A 136 -10.50 -0.26 -8.39
N ILE A 137 -10.86 0.71 -9.26
CA ILE A 137 -10.49 0.70 -10.67
C ILE A 137 -8.98 0.79 -10.86
N ILE A 138 -8.30 1.69 -10.13
CA ILE A 138 -6.85 1.86 -10.22
C ILE A 138 -6.13 0.57 -9.79
N TYR A 139 -6.52 -0.03 -8.66
CA TYR A 139 -5.94 -1.29 -8.18
C TYR A 139 -6.19 -2.46 -9.13
N PHE A 140 -7.38 -2.52 -9.72
CA PHE A 140 -7.71 -3.52 -10.74
C PHE A 140 -6.81 -3.39 -11.97
N ILE A 141 -6.73 -2.18 -12.55
CA ILE A 141 -5.88 -1.91 -13.72
C ILE A 141 -4.42 -2.20 -13.39
N TYR A 142 -3.95 -1.76 -12.23
CA TYR A 142 -2.59 -2.02 -11.77
C TYR A 142 -2.28 -3.52 -11.71
N GLY A 143 -3.16 -4.33 -11.10
CA GLY A 143 -2.99 -5.77 -11.02
C GLY A 143 -3.03 -6.46 -12.39
N VAL A 144 -3.91 -6.04 -13.31
CA VAL A 144 -3.95 -6.56 -14.69
C VAL A 144 -2.64 -6.26 -15.41
N ARG A 145 -2.15 -5.02 -15.34
CA ARG A 145 -0.84 -4.65 -15.91
C ARG A 145 0.30 -5.46 -15.32
N LEU A 146 0.21 -5.79 -14.03
CA LEU A 146 1.22 -6.60 -13.37
C LEU A 146 1.21 -8.06 -13.85
N LEU A 147 0.05 -8.59 -14.29
CA LEU A 147 -0.07 -9.92 -14.92
C LEU A 147 0.47 -9.96 -16.35
N GLU A 148 0.52 -8.83 -17.05
CA GLU A 148 1.09 -8.73 -18.39
C GLU A 148 2.63 -8.91 -18.41
N LEU A 149 3.32 -8.92 -17.25
CA LEU A 149 4.77 -9.19 -17.11
C LEU A 149 5.17 -10.67 -17.38
N LYS A 150 4.49 -11.32 -18.32
CA LYS A 150 4.35 -12.78 -18.48
C LYS A 150 5.65 -13.58 -18.65
N ASP A 151 6.78 -12.96 -18.99
CA ASP A 151 7.98 -13.70 -19.42
C ASP A 151 9.15 -13.71 -18.42
N GLN A 152 9.11 -12.96 -17.31
CA GLN A 152 10.28 -12.87 -16.40
C GLN A 152 9.96 -12.83 -14.90
N THR A 153 8.69 -12.79 -14.51
CA THR A 153 8.32 -12.57 -13.11
C THR A 153 8.06 -13.87 -12.37
N SER A 154 8.81 -14.08 -11.28
CA SER A 154 8.62 -15.22 -10.38
C SER A 154 7.15 -15.36 -9.93
N GLY A 155 6.68 -16.58 -9.68
CA GLY A 155 5.27 -16.86 -9.33
C GLY A 155 4.69 -15.98 -8.21
N LEU A 156 5.54 -15.41 -7.34
CA LEU A 156 5.16 -14.44 -6.30
C LEU A 156 4.56 -13.14 -6.86
N TYR A 157 5.10 -12.58 -7.95
CA TYR A 157 4.54 -11.38 -8.57
C TYR A 157 3.16 -11.65 -9.15
N ARG A 158 2.94 -12.84 -9.72
CA ARG A 158 1.62 -13.27 -10.22
C ARG A 158 0.60 -13.37 -9.07
N ILE A 159 1.01 -13.91 -7.92
CA ILE A 159 0.16 -13.97 -6.72
C ILE A 159 -0.16 -12.54 -6.25
N TYR A 160 0.84 -11.66 -6.16
CA TYR A 160 0.63 -10.27 -5.78
C TYR A 160 -0.33 -9.54 -6.74
N ALA A 161 -0.16 -9.73 -8.04
CA ALA A 161 -1.04 -9.17 -9.07
C ALA A 161 -2.50 -9.61 -8.92
N ILE A 162 -2.72 -10.92 -8.68
CA ILE A 162 -4.05 -11.48 -8.44
C ILE A 162 -4.65 -10.89 -7.16
N MET A 163 -3.87 -10.75 -6.09
CA MET A 163 -4.33 -10.13 -4.84
C MET A 163 -4.77 -8.68 -5.06
N GLN A 164 -4.06 -7.92 -5.90
CA GLN A 164 -4.46 -6.54 -6.22
C GLN A 164 -5.71 -6.47 -7.10
N ILE A 165 -5.92 -7.42 -8.01
CA ILE A 165 -7.17 -7.53 -8.78
C ILE A 165 -8.34 -7.82 -7.86
N ILE A 166 -8.21 -8.83 -6.99
CA ILE A 166 -9.27 -9.19 -6.03
C ILE A 166 -9.55 -8.03 -5.08
N GLY A 167 -8.50 -7.40 -4.53
CA GLY A 167 -8.62 -6.22 -3.69
C GLY A 167 -9.31 -5.05 -4.40
N GLY A 168 -8.96 -4.79 -5.66
CA GLY A 168 -9.59 -3.77 -6.49
C GLY A 168 -11.08 -4.02 -6.70
N VAL A 169 -11.48 -5.26 -7.00
CA VAL A 169 -12.89 -5.66 -7.12
C VAL A 169 -13.63 -5.48 -5.79
N CYS A 170 -13.01 -5.87 -4.66
CA CYS A 170 -13.58 -5.68 -3.33
C CYS A 170 -13.75 -4.20 -2.97
N PHE A 171 -12.81 -3.33 -3.35
CA PHE A 171 -12.94 -1.88 -3.11
C PHE A 171 -13.96 -1.21 -4.02
N PHE A 172 -14.12 -1.72 -5.24
CA PHE A 172 -15.19 -1.30 -6.14
C PHE A 172 -16.57 -1.68 -5.60
N THR A 173 -16.69 -2.87 -5.02
CA THR A 173 -17.91 -3.33 -4.36
C THR A 173 -17.89 -2.88 -2.89
N ILE A 174 -18.34 -1.66 -2.61
CA ILE A 174 -18.34 -1.02 -1.27
C ILE A 174 -18.72 -1.96 -0.11
N ILE A 175 -19.64 -2.90 -0.33
CA ILE A 175 -20.07 -3.92 0.65
C ILE A 175 -18.93 -4.86 1.06
N LEU A 176 -18.07 -5.22 0.11
CA LEU A 176 -16.91 -6.11 0.27
C LEU A 176 -15.65 -5.37 0.74
N TRP A 177 -15.74 -4.08 1.06
CA TRP A 177 -14.62 -3.26 1.53
C TRP A 177 -13.83 -3.91 2.67
N PHE A 178 -14.54 -4.49 3.66
CA PHE A 178 -13.92 -5.18 4.79
C PHE A 178 -13.05 -6.36 4.36
N ILE A 179 -13.48 -7.09 3.33
CA ILE A 179 -12.73 -8.22 2.76
C ILE A 179 -11.54 -7.69 1.94
N GLY A 180 -11.70 -6.57 1.23
CA GLY A 180 -10.63 -5.91 0.50
C GLY A 180 -9.44 -5.53 1.39
N ILE A 181 -9.70 -5.04 2.61
CA ILE A 181 -8.64 -4.73 3.59
C ILE A 181 -7.85 -5.98 3.99
N LEU A 182 -8.51 -7.14 4.15
CA LEU A 182 -7.83 -8.39 4.46
C LEU A 182 -6.91 -8.81 3.31
N PHE A 183 -7.41 -8.74 2.06
CA PHE A 183 -6.59 -9.02 0.89
C PHE A 183 -5.41 -8.07 0.75
N PHE A 184 -5.57 -6.79 1.11
CA PHE A 184 -4.47 -5.83 1.12
C PHE A 184 -3.37 -6.22 2.10
N ASN A 185 -3.72 -6.69 3.30
CA ASN A 185 -2.73 -7.19 4.27
C ASN A 185 -2.01 -8.43 3.76
N VAL A 186 -2.74 -9.36 3.10
CA VAL A 186 -2.11 -10.52 2.46
C VAL A 186 -1.19 -10.08 1.31
N ALA A 187 -1.58 -9.09 0.51
CA ALA A 187 -0.75 -8.54 -0.55
C ALA A 187 0.54 -7.92 -0.01
N LEU A 188 0.50 -7.25 1.15
CA LEU A 188 1.69 -6.73 1.84
C LEU A 188 2.64 -7.86 2.27
N ILE A 189 2.11 -8.98 2.77
CA ILE A 189 2.94 -10.15 3.14
C ILE A 189 3.62 -10.72 1.89
N VAL A 190 2.88 -10.89 0.79
CA VAL A 190 3.43 -11.38 -0.49
C VAL A 190 4.49 -10.41 -1.02
N LEU A 191 4.24 -9.11 -0.92
CA LEU A 191 5.18 -8.09 -1.34
C LEU A 191 6.45 -8.09 -0.48
N GLY A 192 6.32 -8.33 0.83
CA GLY A 192 7.46 -8.54 1.72
C GLY A 192 8.32 -9.73 1.29
N MET A 193 7.69 -10.86 0.91
CA MET A 193 8.42 -12.02 0.37
C MET A 193 9.11 -11.71 -0.96
N ILE A 194 8.49 -10.92 -1.83
CA ILE A 194 9.12 -10.46 -3.09
C ILE A 194 10.38 -9.66 -2.79
N PHE A 195 10.31 -8.69 -1.87
CA PHE A 195 11.48 -7.90 -1.49
C PHE A 195 12.59 -8.72 -0.81
N LEU A 196 12.24 -9.71 0.01
CA LEU A 196 13.24 -10.63 0.59
C LEU A 196 13.94 -11.42 -0.52
N LYS A 197 13.17 -12.04 -1.42
CA LYS A 197 13.73 -12.81 -2.53
C LYS A 197 14.64 -11.95 -3.40
N GLU A 198 14.21 -10.73 -3.71
CA GLU A 198 15.01 -9.81 -4.52
C GLU A 198 16.30 -9.37 -3.79
N SER A 199 16.27 -9.26 -2.45
CA SER A 199 17.46 -8.96 -1.64
C SER A 199 18.46 -10.12 -1.55
N GLU A 200 18.02 -11.35 -1.82
CA GLU A 200 18.85 -12.56 -1.82
C GLU A 200 19.38 -12.89 -3.22
N THR A 201 18.80 -12.29 -4.27
CA THR A 201 19.23 -12.49 -5.66
C THR A 201 20.36 -11.50 -5.96
N GLU A 202 21.60 -11.85 -5.59
CA GLU A 202 22.82 -11.13 -6.02
C GLU A 202 22.84 -11.00 -7.55
N PRO A 203 23.38 -9.90 -8.11
CA PRO A 203 23.62 -9.82 -9.55
C PRO A 203 24.58 -10.96 -9.92
N GLU A 204 24.21 -11.80 -10.89
CA GLU A 204 25.16 -12.72 -11.53
C GLU A 204 26.38 -11.90 -11.92
N VAL A 205 27.50 -12.13 -11.23
CA VAL A 205 28.78 -11.60 -11.64
C VAL A 205 29.12 -12.36 -12.92
N GLU A 206 28.77 -11.77 -14.07
CA GLU A 206 29.29 -12.16 -15.37
C GLU A 206 30.81 -12.00 -15.27
N PHE A 207 31.50 -13.10 -14.95
CA PHE A 207 32.94 -13.20 -15.11
C PHE A 207 33.21 -13.25 -16.61
N VAL A 208 33.31 -12.07 -17.23
CA VAL A 208 33.90 -11.87 -18.56
C VAL A 208 35.40 -11.66 -18.42
#